data_AF-M3C8V8-F1
#
_entry.id   AF-M3C8V8-F1
#
_cell.length_a   1.000
_cell.length_b   1.000
_cell.length_c   1.000
_cell.angle_alpha   90.00
_cell.angle_beta   90.00
_cell.angle_gamma   90.00
#
_symmetry.space_group_name_H-M   'P 1'
#
loop_
_entity.id
_entity.type
_entity.pdbx_description
1 polymer ?
#
loop_
_entity_poly.entity_id
_entity_poly.type
_entity_poly.pdbx_seq_one_letter_code
_entity_poly.pdbx_strand_id
1 'polypeptide(L)'
;MYRMSVVSAAVVVLGALSLPAVAQARPAAAPIPSAGPVVHAVPADQPPFPYADCISAARKKGESASYAKWHCDELVKKGWVKPPKR
;
A
#
# COMPACT_ATOMS: atom_id res chain seq x y z
N MET A 1 9.83 5.10 -23.30
CA MET A 1 9.14 6.41 -23.46
C MET A 1 7.82 6.15 -24.17
N TYR A 2 6.72 6.02 -23.43
CA TYR A 2 5.38 5.89 -24.03
C TYR A 2 4.62 7.19 -23.80
N ARG A 3 4.32 7.87 -24.92
CA ARG A 3 3.46 9.04 -25.00
C ARG A 3 2.01 8.56 -24.87
N MET A 4 1.25 9.11 -23.93
CA MET A 4 -0.20 8.95 -23.94
C MET A 4 -0.81 10.31 -24.25
N SER A 5 -1.38 10.38 -25.45
CA SER A 5 -2.04 11.51 -26.06
C SER A 5 -3.35 11.87 -25.35
N VAL A 6 -3.66 13.16 -25.42
CA VAL A 6 -4.84 13.87 -24.94
C VAL A 6 -6.10 13.50 -25.77
N VAL A 7 -7.25 14.03 -25.32
CA VAL A 7 -8.49 14.47 -26.00
C VAL A 7 -9.74 13.65 -25.60
N SER A 8 -10.73 14.20 -24.88
CA SER A 8 -11.96 14.88 -25.36
C SER A 8 -13.03 14.66 -24.27
N ALA A 9 -14.12 15.39 -24.05
CA ALA A 9 -14.69 16.65 -24.53
C ALA A 9 -15.82 17.01 -23.53
N ALA A 10 -16.21 18.28 -23.52
CA ALA A 10 -17.22 18.86 -22.64
C ALA A 10 -18.66 18.36 -22.93
N VAL A 11 -19.47 18.22 -21.87
CA VAL A 11 -20.94 18.20 -21.97
C VAL A 11 -21.50 19.22 -20.98
N VAL A 12 -22.09 20.28 -21.53
CA VAL A 12 -22.84 21.30 -20.81
C VAL A 12 -24.31 20.88 -20.81
N VAL A 13 -24.91 20.70 -19.63
CA VAL A 13 -26.37 20.61 -19.50
C VAL A 13 -26.84 21.75 -18.60
N LEU A 14 -27.55 22.69 -19.21
CA LEU A 14 -28.35 23.70 -18.52
C LEU A 14 -29.63 23.05 -17.97
N GLY A 15 -29.82 23.16 -16.66
CA GLY A 15 -31.07 22.84 -15.99
C GLY A 15 -31.25 23.76 -14.79
N ALA A 16 -31.94 24.89 -15.01
CA ALA A 16 -32.43 25.75 -13.94
C ALA A 16 -33.75 25.19 -13.40
N LEU A 17 -33.94 25.15 -12.07
CA LEU A 17 -35.22 25.27 -11.33
C LEU A 17 -34.97 25.15 -9.80
N SER A 18 -34.93 26.32 -9.15
CA SER A 18 -35.53 26.70 -7.85
C SER A 18 -35.42 25.85 -6.56
N LEU A 19 -34.72 26.44 -5.56
CA LEU A 19 -34.94 26.46 -4.08
C LEU A 19 -34.66 25.18 -3.24
N PRO A 20 -34.28 25.24 -1.93
CA PRO A 20 -33.92 26.37 -1.07
C PRO A 20 -32.46 26.31 -0.55
N ALA A 21 -31.96 27.45 -0.05
CA ALA A 21 -30.66 27.56 0.59
C ALA A 21 -30.63 26.77 1.91
N VAL A 22 -30.08 25.55 1.88
CA VAL A 22 -29.62 24.87 3.09
C VAL A 22 -28.17 25.29 3.28
N ALA A 23 -27.90 26.05 4.34
CA ALA A 23 -26.56 26.38 4.78
C ALA A 23 -25.83 25.08 5.18
N GLN A 24 -25.23 24.41 4.21
CA GLN A 24 -24.42 23.23 4.44
C GLN A 24 -23.04 23.72 4.87
N ALA A 25 -22.80 23.69 6.18
CA ALA A 25 -21.49 23.88 6.75
C ALA A 25 -20.50 22.99 5.98
N ARG A 26 -19.50 23.62 5.34
CA ARG A 26 -18.38 22.92 4.69
C ARG A 26 -17.70 22.06 5.76
N PRO A 27 -17.70 20.72 5.70
CA PRO A 27 -16.60 20.01 6.32
C PRO A 27 -15.35 20.44 5.56
N ALA A 28 -14.43 21.11 6.27
CA ALA A 28 -13.10 21.35 5.78
C ALA A 28 -12.56 20.04 5.20
N ALA A 29 -12.06 20.11 3.96
CA ALA A 29 -11.42 18.98 3.31
C ALA A 29 -10.30 18.49 4.24
N ALA A 30 -10.57 17.40 4.95
CA ALA A 30 -9.57 16.75 5.76
C ALA A 30 -8.44 16.30 4.81
N PRO A 31 -7.17 16.56 5.15
CA PRO A 31 -6.07 16.05 4.35
C PRO A 31 -6.22 14.53 4.31
N ILE A 32 -6.33 13.97 3.09
CA ILE A 32 -6.30 12.52 2.88
C ILE A 32 -4.95 12.06 3.41
N PRO A 33 -4.87 11.32 4.53
CA PRO A 33 -3.61 10.79 4.98
C PRO A 33 -3.12 9.88 3.86
N SER A 34 -1.97 10.21 3.28
CA SER A 34 -1.24 9.28 2.42
C SER A 34 -0.96 8.07 3.28
N ALA A 35 -1.74 7.01 3.08
CA ALA A 35 -1.56 5.74 3.76
C ALA A 35 -0.19 5.20 3.34
N GLY A 36 0.84 5.56 4.13
CA GLY A 36 2.11 4.85 4.10
C GLY A 36 1.85 3.36 4.31
N PRO A 37 2.73 2.48 3.81
CA PRO A 37 2.53 1.04 3.94
C PRO A 37 2.28 0.69 5.41
N VAL A 38 1.11 0.13 5.68
CA VAL A 38 0.72 -0.31 7.01
C VAL A 38 1.69 -1.42 7.41
N VAL A 39 2.70 -1.08 8.21
CA VAL A 39 3.58 -2.06 8.83
C VAL A 39 2.78 -2.64 9.99
N HIS A 40 2.09 -3.75 9.74
CA HIS A 40 1.52 -4.57 10.81
C HIS A 40 2.69 -5.04 11.68
N ALA A 41 2.86 -4.40 12.83
CA ALA A 41 3.78 -4.84 13.86
C ALA A 41 3.36 -6.25 14.29
N VAL A 42 4.30 -7.19 14.26
CA VAL A 42 4.06 -8.54 14.78
C VAL A 42 3.70 -8.37 16.25
N PRO A 43 2.65 -9.05 16.75
CA PRO A 43 2.46 -9.18 18.19
C PRO A 43 3.79 -9.59 18.83
N ALA A 44 4.26 -8.83 19.83
CA ALA A 44 5.56 -9.03 20.47
C ALA A 44 5.74 -10.44 21.08
N ASP A 45 4.66 -11.20 21.17
CA ASP A 45 4.58 -12.55 21.72
C ASP A 45 5.02 -13.66 20.75
N GLN A 46 5.09 -13.38 19.44
CA GLN A 46 5.54 -14.38 18.47
C GLN A 46 7.05 -14.21 18.17
N PRO A 47 7.88 -15.24 18.41
CA PRO A 47 9.29 -15.18 18.07
C PRO A 47 9.46 -14.96 16.55
N PRO A 48 10.38 -14.10 16.12
CA PRO A 48 10.64 -13.93 14.70
C PRO A 48 11.12 -15.26 14.08
N PHE A 49 10.54 -15.60 12.93
CA PHE A 49 10.86 -16.82 12.18
C PHE A 49 12.34 -16.81 11.74
N PRO A 50 13.04 -17.94 11.71
CA PRO A 50 14.42 -17.97 11.24
C PRO A 50 14.49 -17.66 9.73
N TYR A 51 15.54 -16.95 9.31
CA TYR A 51 15.72 -16.50 7.93
C TYR A 51 15.72 -17.65 6.91
N ALA A 52 16.30 -18.80 7.26
CA ALA A 52 16.36 -19.97 6.40
C ALA A 52 14.96 -20.54 6.07
N ASP A 53 14.04 -20.51 7.04
CA ASP A 53 12.66 -20.95 6.82
C ASP A 53 11.90 -19.96 5.94
N CYS A 54 12.15 -18.65 6.09
CA CYS A 54 11.60 -17.64 5.19
C CYS A 54 12.02 -17.91 3.74
N ILE A 55 13.33 -18.11 3.49
CA ILE A 55 13.83 -18.40 2.13
C ILE A 55 13.24 -19.70 1.59
N SER A 56 13.15 -20.73 2.42
CA SER A 56 12.59 -22.02 2.02
C SER A 56 11.10 -21.91 1.66
N ALA A 57 10.33 -21.15 2.43
CA ALA A 57 8.92 -20.89 2.17
C ALA A 57 8.71 -20.06 0.90
N ALA A 58 9.50 -19.00 0.72
CA ALA A 58 9.54 -18.16 -0.48
C ALA A 58 9.81 -19.00 -1.75
N ARG A 59 10.83 -19.86 -1.71
CA ARG A 59 11.15 -20.75 -2.84
C ARG A 59 10.05 -21.77 -3.12
N LYS A 60 9.43 -22.33 -2.07
CA LYS A 60 8.26 -23.22 -2.24
C LYS A 60 7.06 -22.51 -2.87
N LYS A 61 6.94 -21.18 -2.70
CA LYS A 61 5.96 -20.33 -3.37
C LYS A 61 6.34 -19.95 -4.80
N GLY A 62 7.51 -20.41 -5.29
CA GLY A 62 7.99 -20.13 -6.63
C GLY A 62 8.74 -18.80 -6.76
N GLU A 63 9.13 -18.17 -5.65
CA GLU A 63 9.93 -16.96 -5.69
C GLU A 63 11.35 -17.24 -6.20
N SER A 64 11.85 -16.37 -7.07
CA SER A 64 13.25 -16.42 -7.53
C SER A 64 14.20 -16.16 -6.36
N ALA A 65 15.43 -16.68 -6.42
CA ALA A 65 16.37 -16.57 -5.28
C ALA A 65 16.63 -15.12 -4.85
N SER A 66 16.77 -14.21 -5.82
CA SER A 66 16.97 -12.78 -5.54
C SER A 66 15.73 -12.13 -4.92
N TYR A 67 14.54 -12.50 -5.40
CA TYR A 67 13.28 -11.97 -4.86
C TYR A 67 12.99 -12.51 -3.46
N ALA A 68 13.21 -13.81 -3.23
CA ALA A 68 13.10 -14.45 -1.92
C ALA A 68 13.99 -13.77 -0.89
N LYS A 69 15.24 -13.43 -1.28
CA LYS A 69 16.16 -12.69 -0.41
C LYS A 69 15.61 -11.31 -0.05
N TRP A 70 15.23 -10.53 -1.06
CA TRP A 70 14.64 -9.20 -0.85
C TRP A 70 13.38 -9.26 0.02
N HIS A 71 12.50 -10.23 -0.23
CA HIS A 71 11.27 -10.43 0.54
C HIS A 71 11.58 -10.76 2.00
N CYS A 72 12.49 -11.70 2.25
CA CYS A 72 12.91 -12.03 3.62
C CYS A 72 13.61 -10.86 4.31
N ASP A 73 14.38 -10.04 3.60
CA ASP A 73 14.98 -8.82 4.16
C ASP A 73 13.91 -7.78 4.57
N GLU A 74 12.82 -7.63 3.79
CA GLU A 74 11.68 -6.80 4.18
C GLU A 74 10.98 -7.33 5.44
N LEU A 75 10.85 -8.65 5.58
CA LEU A 75 10.29 -9.27 6.78
C LEU A 75 11.20 -9.12 8.00
N VAL A 76 12.52 -9.09 7.82
CA VAL A 76 13.47 -8.77 8.89
C VAL A 76 13.28 -7.33 9.38
N LYS A 77 13.16 -6.35 8.48
CA LYS A 77 12.93 -4.93 8.85
C LYS A 77 11.65 -4.74 9.66
N LYS A 78 10.64 -5.55 9.36
CA LYS A 78 9.33 -5.53 10.04
C LYS A 78 9.32 -6.36 11.34
N GLY A 79 10.41 -7.05 11.68
CA GLY A 79 10.52 -7.87 12.88
C GLY A 79 9.84 -9.24 12.79
N TRP A 80 9.40 -9.68 11.61
CA TRP A 80 8.80 -11.00 11.41
C TRP A 80 9.83 -12.12 11.27
N VAL A 81 11.02 -11.79 10.76
CA VAL A 81 12.09 -12.75 10.48
C VAL A 81 13.37 -12.33 11.20
N LYS A 82 14.10 -13.30 11.76
CA LYS A 82 15.41 -13.07 12.37
C LYS A 82 16.43 -12.70 11.30
N PRO A 83 17.30 -11.71 11.56
CA PRO A 83 18.40 -11.42 10.64
C PRO A 83 19.29 -12.65 10.45
N PRO A 84 19.82 -12.87 9.23
CA PRO A 84 20.75 -13.97 8.99
C PRO A 84 22.05 -13.73 9.76
N LYS A 85 22.64 -14.81 10.29
CA LYS A 85 23.99 -14.75 10.87
C LYS A 85 24.99 -14.47 9.75
N ARG A 86 25.85 -13.47 9.95
CA ARG A 86 26.98 -13.16 9.06
C ARG A 86 28.13 -14.13 9.28
#